data_AF-T1D2G9-F1
#
_entry.id   AF-T1D2G9-F1
#
_cell.length_a   1.000
_cell.length_b   1.000
_cell.length_c   1.000
_cell.angle_alpha   90.00
_cell.angle_beta   90.00
_cell.angle_gamma   90.00
#
_symmetry.space_group_name_H-M   'P 1'
#
loop_
_entity.id
_entity.type
_entity.pdbx_description
1 polymer ?
#
loop_
_entity_poly.entity_id
_entity_poly.type
_entity_poly.pdbx_seq_one_letter_code
_entity_poly.pdbx_strand_id
1 'polypeptide(L)' 'MRPYLPRGSDWSGFTQKERDAMAWKLNTRPRQSLGFKCPAELFTPDAFDFKQHHAALFALGH' A
#
# COMPACT_ATOMS: atom_id res chain seq x y z
N MET A 1 -0.67 10.54 -9.12
CA MET A 1 -0.11 9.65 -8.08
C MET A 1 0.71 10.50 -7.12
N ARG A 2 0.44 10.44 -5.81
CA ARG A 2 1.24 11.16 -4.80
C ARG A 2 2.48 10.31 -4.46
N PRO A 3 3.70 10.78 -4.72
CA PRO A 3 4.91 10.05 -4.36
C PRO A 3 5.06 10.03 -2.83
N TYR A 4 5.49 8.90 -2.27
CA TYR A 4 5.75 8.75 -0.83
C TYR A 4 7.12 9.30 -0.41
N LEU A 5 8.00 9.51 -1.39
CA LEU A 5 9.30 10.11 -1.21
C LEU A 5 9.42 11.37 -2.08
N PRO A 6 10.16 12.38 -1.61
CA PRO A 6 10.58 13.48 -2.47
C PRO A 6 11.28 12.95 -3.71
N ARG A 7 11.10 13.65 -4.83
CA ARG A 7 11.77 13.30 -6.09
C ARG A 7 13.28 13.40 -5.88
N GLY A 8 14.00 12.31 -6.15
CA GLY A 8 15.46 12.23 -5.95
C GLY A 8 15.90 11.71 -4.58
N SER A 9 14.97 11.34 -3.68
CA SER A 9 15.33 10.62 -2.46
C SER A 9 15.66 9.16 -2.75
N ASP A 10 16.80 8.71 -2.23
CA ASP A 10 17.24 7.32 -2.27
C ASP A 10 16.63 6.51 -1.12
N TRP A 11 16.43 5.22 -1.36
CA TRP A 11 15.92 4.24 -0.41
C TRP A 11 16.98 3.72 0.56
N SER A 12 18.27 3.99 0.31
CA SER A 12 19.40 3.51 1.11
C SER A 12 19.36 3.92 2.59
N GLY A 13 18.70 5.05 2.91
CA GLY A 13 18.54 5.52 4.28
C GLY A 13 17.42 4.82 5.08
N PHE A 14 16.60 3.97 4.45
CA PHE A 14 15.47 3.32 5.11
C PHE A 14 15.78 1.87 5.49
N THR A 15 15.39 1.51 6.70
CA THR A 15 15.40 0.12 7.14
C THR A 15 14.48 -0.72 6.24
N GLN A 16 14.74 -2.03 6.17
CA GLN A 16 13.90 -2.93 5.38
C GLN A 16 12.42 -2.84 5.82
N LYS A 17 12.18 -2.75 7.13
CA LYS A 17 10.83 -2.61 7.70
C LYS A 17 10.10 -1.35 7.23
N GLU A 18 10.81 -0.23 7.14
CA GLU A 18 10.23 1.03 6.64
C GLU A 18 9.91 0.94 5.15
N ARG A 19 10.81 0.32 4.37
CA ARG A 19 10.59 0.06 2.94
C ARG A 19 9.36 -0.83 2.72
N ASP A 20 9.24 -1.89 3.50
CA ASP A 20 8.10 -2.82 3.43
C ASP A 20 6.80 -2.13 3.85
N ALA A 21 6.82 -1.29 4.88
CA ALA A 21 5.66 -0.50 5.29
C ALA A 21 5.22 0.49 4.20
N MET A 22 6.17 1.11 3.50
CA MET A 22 5.87 2.00 2.36
C MET A 22 5.33 1.23 1.16
N ALA A 23 5.94 0.09 0.82
CA ALA A 23 5.47 -0.79 -0.25
C ALA A 23 4.07 -1.32 0.05
N TRP A 24 3.81 -1.72 1.29
CA TRP A 24 2.49 -2.15 1.75
C TRP A 24 1.45 -1.05 1.52
N LYS A 25 1.70 0.17 2.02
CA LYS A 25 0.81 1.32 1.78
C LYS A 25 0.59 1.61 0.30
N LEU A 26 1.59 1.37 -0.56
CA LEU A 26 1.48 1.57 -2.00
C LEU A 26 0.56 0.53 -2.66
N ASN A 27 0.65 -0.71 -2.19
CA ASN A 27 -0.01 -1.87 -2.77
C ASN A 27 -1.44 -2.05 -2.25
N THR A 28 -1.74 -1.63 -1.02
CA THR A 28 -3.09 -1.75 -0.45
C THR A 28 -3.99 -0.55 -0.71
N ARG A 29 -3.51 0.47 -1.43
CA ARG A 29 -4.29 1.67 -1.77
C ARG A 29 -5.11 1.49 -3.05
N PRO A 30 -6.42 1.78 -3.02
CA PRO A 30 -7.26 1.87 -4.22
C PRO A 30 -6.69 2.88 -5.22
N ARG A 31 -6.60 2.49 -6.51
CA ARG A 31 -6.12 3.37 -7.58
C ARG A 31 -7.18 3.58 -8.64
N GLN A 32 -7.45 4.84 -8.96
CA GLN A 32 -8.39 5.21 -10.03
C GLN A 32 -7.98 4.60 -11.39
N SER A 33 -6.68 4.55 -11.70
CA SER A 33 -6.16 3.92 -12.94
C SER A 33 -6.41 2.41 -13.01
N LEU A 34 -6.69 1.76 -11.88
CA LEU A 34 -7.03 0.34 -11.77
C LEU A 34 -8.54 0.15 -11.50
N GLY A 35 -9.37 1.15 -11.81
CA GLY A 35 -10.81 1.10 -11.52
C GLY A 35 -11.14 1.09 -10.03
N PHE A 36 -10.35 1.80 -9.22
CA PHE A 36 -10.42 1.83 -7.76
C PHE A 36 -10.11 0.50 -7.06
N LYS A 37 -9.44 -0.43 -7.75
CA LYS A 37 -8.89 -1.64 -7.13
C LYS A 37 -7.51 -1.40 -6.54
N CYS A 38 -7.13 -2.24 -5.57
CA CYS A 38 -5.79 -2.21 -4.98
C CYS A 38 -4.82 -3.03 -5.83
N PRO A 39 -3.58 -2.55 -6.05
CA PRO A 39 -2.55 -3.36 -6.72
C PRO A 39 -2.32 -4.73 -6.06
N ALA A 40 -2.34 -4.80 -4.72
CA ALA A 40 -2.16 -6.04 -3.99
C ALA A 40 -3.28 -7.06 -4.28
N GLU A 41 -4.51 -6.59 -4.46
CA GLU A 41 -5.65 -7.45 -4.82
C GLU A 41 -5.51 -8.00 -6.24
N LEU A 42 -4.98 -7.20 -7.16
CA LEU A 42 -4.88 -7.57 -8.58
C LEU A 42 -3.67 -8.46 -8.89
N PHE A 43 -2.53 -8.19 -8.25
CA PHE A 43 -1.26 -8.85 -8.56
C PHE A 43 -0.81 -9.88 -7.52
N THR A 44 -1.38 -9.84 -6.31
CA THR A 44 -1.03 -10.76 -5.20
C THR A 44 -2.29 -11.25 -4.47
N PRO A 45 -3.25 -11.90 -5.16
CA PRO A 45 -4.53 -12.29 -4.58
C PRO A 45 -4.41 -13.28 -3.41
N ASP A 46 -3.41 -14.18 -3.46
CA ASP A 46 -3.20 -15.17 -2.39
C ASP A 46 -2.63 -14.56 -1.10
N ALA A 47 -2.03 -13.37 -1.20
CA ALA A 47 -1.33 -12.72 -0.10
C ALA A 47 -2.09 -11.50 0.45
N PHE A 48 -3.20 -11.09 -0.18
CA PHE A 48 -3.93 -9.88 0.20
C PHE A 48 -5.45 -10.03 0.11
N ASP A 49 -6.11 -9.90 1.26
CA ASP A 49 -7.56 -9.76 1.35
C ASP A 49 -7.94 -8.29 1.60
N PHE A 50 -8.59 -7.67 0.60
CA PHE A 50 -9.08 -6.30 0.70
C PHE A 50 -10.12 -6.11 1.80
N LYS A 51 -11.05 -7.06 1.98
CA LYS A 51 -12.11 -6.96 3.00
C LYS A 51 -11.49 -6.98 4.39
N GLN A 52 -10.55 -7.89 4.64
CA GLN A 52 -9.84 -7.97 5.91
C GLN A 52 -8.97 -6.72 6.16
N HIS A 53 -8.22 -6.27 5.14
CA HIS A 53 -7.39 -5.07 5.25
C HIS A 53 -8.21 -3.82 5.56
N HIS A 54 -9.33 -3.63 4.85
CA HIS A 54 -10.22 -2.50 5.05
C HIS A 54 -10.94 -2.63 6.39
N ALA A 55 -11.50 -3.79 6.74
CA ALA A 55 -12.14 -4.01 8.04
C ALA A 55 -11.22 -3.65 9.22
N ALA A 56 -9.92 -4.00 9.15
CA ALA A 56 -8.95 -3.60 10.17
C ALA A 56 -8.78 -2.06 10.26
N LEU A 57 -8.76 -1.34 9.14
CA LEU A 57 -8.70 0.12 9.12
C LEU A 57 -9.95 0.77 9.74
N PHE A 58 -11.14 0.23 9.48
CA PHE A 58 -12.39 0.74 10.09
C PHE A 58 -12.54 0.31 11.55
N ALA A 59 -12.06 -0.88 11.93
CA ALA A 59 -12.11 -1.40 13.30
C ALA A 59 -11.10 -0.71 14.24
N LEU A 60 -9.98 -0.20 13.70
CA LEU A 60 -8.99 0.61 14.44
C LEU A 60 -9.41 2.08 14.61
N GLY A 61 -10.57 2.48 14.09
CA GLY A 61 -11.29 3.71 14.45
C GLY A 61 -10.89 4.97 13.69
N HIS A 62 -11.90 5.62 13.11
CA HIS A 62 -12.06 7.08 13.04
C HIS A 62 -13.53 7.41 12.77
#